data_AF-A0A7C0U8W8-F1
#
_entry.id   AF-A0A7C0U8W8-F1
#
_cell.length_a   1.000
_cell.length_b   1.000
_cell.length_c   1.000
_cell.angle_alpha   90.00
_cell.angle_beta   90.00
_cell.angle_gamma   90.00
#
_symmetry.space_group_name_H-M   'P 1'
#
loop_
_entity.id
_entity.type
_entity.pdbx_description
1 polymer ?
#
loop_
_entity_poly.entity_id
_entity_poly.type
_entity_poly.pdbx_seq_one_letter_code
_entity_poly.pdbx_strand_id
1 'polypeptide(L)' 'MSVLKDFVGPSDDGVARRFERYLNGPLGKRILESLEDNETFIMRTSAHTLEVTKKKDRVTVRVVGTHSDNAC' A
#
# COMPACT_ATOMS: atom_id res chain seq x y z
N MET A 1 21.31 3.10 9.83
CA MET A 1 20.13 2.68 10.63
C MET A 1 19.12 3.81 10.54
N SER A 2 18.18 3.78 9.57
CA SER A 2 17.15 4.81 9.47
C SER A 2 15.84 4.31 10.04
N VAL A 3 15.32 5.10 10.97
CA VAL A 3 14.11 4.91 11.74
C VAL A 3 12.94 5.22 10.81
N LEU A 4 12.11 4.22 10.46
CA LEU A 4 10.85 4.44 9.75
C LEU A 4 9.88 5.15 10.70
N LYS A 5 9.85 6.47 10.65
CA LYS A 5 8.85 7.25 11.40
C LYS A 5 8.57 8.56 10.68
N ASP A 6 8.09 8.45 9.44
CA ASP A 6 7.59 9.60 8.71
C ASP A 6 6.07 9.62 8.73
N PHE A 7 5.57 10.79 9.10
CA PHE A 7 4.19 11.10 9.42
C PHE A 7 3.26 10.80 8.23
N VAL A 8 2.16 10.08 8.49
CA VAL A 8 1.06 9.93 7.54
C VAL A 8 0.38 11.29 7.38
N GLY A 9 0.68 11.99 6.29
CA GLY A 9 0.05 13.26 5.93
C GLY A 9 -1.26 13.04 5.16
N PRO A 10 -2.12 14.07 5.04
CA PRO A 10 -3.38 13.97 4.28
C PRO A 10 -3.19 13.65 2.78
N SER A 11 -1.98 13.87 2.24
CA SER A 11 -1.57 13.48 0.89
C SER A 11 -1.47 11.96 0.72
N ASP A 12 -1.15 11.23 1.79
CA ASP A 12 -0.86 9.80 1.79
C ASP A 12 -2.15 8.96 1.74
N ASP A 13 -3.26 9.52 2.26
CA ASP A 13 -4.60 8.95 2.13
C ASP A 13 -5.05 8.84 0.68
N GLY A 14 -4.63 9.79 -0.17
CA GLY A 14 -4.92 9.77 -1.61
C GLY A 14 -4.23 8.60 -2.32
N VAL A 15 -2.98 8.31 -1.94
CA VAL A 15 -2.19 7.21 -2.50
C VAL A 15 -2.78 5.87 -2.07
N ALA A 16 -3.03 5.67 -0.77
CA ALA A 16 -3.65 4.46 -0.25
C ALA A 16 -4.99 4.16 -0.95
N ARG A 17 -5.89 5.16 -1.02
CA ARG A 17 -7.20 5.02 -1.70
C ARG A 17 -7.08 4.73 -3.19
N ARG A 18 -6.05 5.25 -3.86
CA ARG A 18 -5.82 4.98 -5.29
C ARG A 18 -5.42 3.53 -5.50
N PHE A 19 -4.45 3.03 -4.73
CA PHE A 19 -4.02 1.64 -4.81
C PHE A 19 -5.11 0.67 -4.37
N GLU A 20 -5.86 1.01 -3.33
CA GLU A 20 -7.03 0.24 -2.89
C GLU A 20 -8.06 0.09 -4.01
N ARG A 21 -8.38 1.18 -4.73
CA ARG A 21 -9.28 1.12 -5.88
C ARG A 21 -8.75 0.25 -7.03
N TYR A 22 -7.45 0.29 -7.31
CA TYR A 22 -6.87 -0.55 -8.37
C TYR A 22 -6.87 -2.03 -8.00
N LEU A 23 -6.50 -2.35 -6.75
CA LEU A 23 -6.40 -3.73 -6.26
C LEU A 23 -7.78 -4.39 -6.14
N ASN A 24 -8.80 -3.64 -5.75
CA ASN A 24 -10.19 -4.12 -5.74
C ASN A 24 -10.88 -4.04 -7.11
N GLY A 25 -10.21 -3.50 -8.13
CA GLY A 25 -10.74 -3.36 -9.48
C GLY A 25 -10.38 -4.54 -10.40
N PRO A 26 -10.82 -4.50 -11.68
CA PRO A 26 -10.54 -5.57 -12.65
C PRO A 26 -9.05 -5.88 -12.84
N LEU A 27 -8.20 -4.85 -12.71
CA LEU A 27 -6.75 -4.98 -12.83
C LEU A 27 -6.11 -5.73 -11.64
N GLY A 28 -6.66 -5.56 -10.45
CA GLY A 28 -6.17 -6.18 -9.22
C GLY A 28 -6.76 -7.55 -8.92
N LYS A 29 -7.83 -7.95 -9.62
CA LYS A 29 -8.55 -9.21 -9.36
C LYS A 29 -7.63 -10.43 -9.32
N ARG A 30 -6.68 -10.55 -10.26
CA ARG A 30 -5.72 -11.68 -10.28
C ARG A 30 -4.81 -11.69 -9.05
N ILE A 31 -4.38 -10.52 -8.59
CA ILE A 31 -3.56 -10.39 -7.38
C ILE A 31 -4.40 -10.81 -6.16
N LEU A 32 -5.66 -10.38 -6.12
CA LEU A 32 -6.59 -10.70 -5.03
C LEU A 32 -6.92 -12.20 -4.97
N GLU A 33 -7.05 -12.86 -6.13
CA GLU A 33 -7.23 -14.31 -6.25
C GLU A 33 -5.99 -15.10 -5.84
N SER A 34 -4.79 -14.54 -6.00
CA SER A 34 -3.54 -15.20 -5.60
C SER A 34 -3.23 -15.11 -4.10
N LEU A 35 -3.86 -14.19 -3.38
CA LEU A 35 -3.61 -13.99 -1.94
C LEU A 35 -4.54 -14.86 -1.10
N GLU A 36 -4.03 -15.38 0.00
CA GLU A 36 -4.84 -16.03 1.02
C GLU A 36 -5.65 -15.01 1.84
N ASP A 37 -6.73 -15.46 2.45
CA ASP A 37 -7.52 -14.59 3.34
C ASP A 37 -6.70 -14.19 4.57
N ASN A 38 -6.71 -12.88 4.87
CA ASN A 38 -5.89 -12.25 5.92
C ASN A 38 -4.39 -12.18 5.62
N GLU A 39 -3.97 -12.59 4.41
CA GLU A 39 -2.60 -12.40 3.99
C GLU A 39 -2.28 -10.90 3.90
N THR A 40 -1.09 -10.55 4.39
CA THR A 40 -0.58 -9.18 4.36
C THR A 40 0.80 -9.17 3.72
N PHE A 41 1.01 -8.26 2.78
CA PHE A 41 2.29 -8.04 2.14
C PHE A 41 2.65 -6.56 2.10
N ILE A 42 3.94 -6.29 1.92
CA ILE A 42 4.48 -4.93 1.84
C ILE A 42 4.86 -4.63 0.39
N MET A 43 4.25 -3.60 -0.17
CA MET A 43 4.57 -3.06 -1.49
C MET A 43 5.40 -1.79 -1.33
N ARG A 44 6.67 -1.85 -1.76
CA ARG A 44 7.56 -0.68 -1.80
C ARG A 44 7.51 -0.05 -3.18
N THR A 45 7.22 1.25 -3.20
CA THR A 45 7.33 2.11 -4.37
C THR A 45 8.48 3.08 -4.15
N SER A 46 8.86 3.84 -5.18
CA SER A 46 9.91 4.86 -5.07
C SER A 46 9.61 5.91 -3.99
N ALA A 47 8.34 6.24 -3.78
CA ALA A 47 7.94 7.30 -2.86
C ALA A 47 7.28 6.79 -1.56
N HIS A 48 6.69 5.59 -1.56
CA HIS A 48 5.86 5.09 -0.45
C HIS A 48 6.09 3.61 -0.18
N THR A 49 6.02 3.23 1.09
CA THR A 49 5.83 1.85 1.53
C THR A 49 4.37 1.66 1.89
N LEU A 50 3.73 0.71 1.23
CA LEU A 50 2.32 0.38 1.38
C LEU A 50 2.19 -1.00 2.01
N GLU A 51 1.37 -1.11 3.04
CA GLU A 51 0.90 -2.37 3.58
C GLU A 51 -0.44 -2.71 2.93
N VAL A 52 -0.51 -3.91 2.36
CA VAL A 52 -1.67 -4.39 1.63
C VAL A 52 -2.15 -5.65 2.34
N THR A 53 -3.41 -5.65 2.77
CA THR A 53 -4.02 -6.80 3.47
C THR A 53 -5.26 -7.24 2.72
N LYS A 54 -5.36 -8.54 2.41
CA LYS A 54 -6.61 -9.14 1.94
C LYS A 54 -7.52 -9.46 3.12
N LYS A 55 -8.77 -9.02 3.03
CA LYS A 55 -9.87 -9.34 3.96
C LYS A 55 -11.03 -9.88 3.14
N LYS A 56 -11.14 -11.21 3.05
CA LYS A 56 -12.12 -11.89 2.19
C LYS A 56 -11.95 -11.43 0.74
N ASP A 57 -13.03 -10.99 0.10
CA ASP A 57 -13.05 -10.55 -1.30
C ASP A 57 -12.57 -9.11 -1.53
N ARG A 58 -11.92 -8.50 -0.55
CA ARG A 58 -11.42 -7.12 -0.64
C ARG A 58 -10.03 -6.97 -0.11
N VAL A 59 -9.34 -5.97 -0.61
CA VAL A 59 -8.02 -5.56 -0.14
C VAL A 59 -8.12 -4.18 0.49
N THR A 60 -7.46 -4.00 1.64
CA THR A 60 -7.25 -2.71 2.27
C THR A 60 -5.79 -2.30 2.13
N VAL A 61 -5.53 -1.03 1.85
CA VAL A 61 -4.17 -0.50 1.69
C VAL A 61 -3.92 0.60 2.72
N ARG A 62 -2.75 0.58 3.34
CA ARG A 62 -2.28 1.60 4.28
C ARG A 62 -0.88 2.05 3.89
N VAL A 63 -0.60 3.35 3.97
CA VAL A 63 0.77 3.86 3.91
C VAL A 63 1.44 3.62 5.26
N VAL A 64 2.58 2.93 5.26
CA VAL A 64 3.37 2.64 6.48
C VAL A 64 4.72 3.35 6.49
N GLY A 65 5.05 4.07 5.42
CA GLY A 65 6.20 4.95 5.36
C GLY A 65 6.30 5.67 4.01
N THR A 66 7.02 6.76 3.99
CA THR A 66 7.32 7.55 2.79
C THR A 66 8.82 7.64 2.62
N HIS A 67 9.31 7.50 1.39
CA HIS A 67 10.71 7.72 1.05
C HIS A 67 10.77 8.98 0.21
N SER A 68 11.27 10.08 0.77
CA SER A 68 11.69 11.21 -0.05
C SER A 68 13.11 10.95 -0.52
N ASP A 69 13.27 10.66 -1.80
CA ASP A 69 14.56 10.79 -2.49
C ASP A 69 14.91 12.28 -2.60
N ASN A 70 15.20 12.92 -1.46
CA ASN A 70 15.86 14.20 -1.41
C ASN A 70 17.37 13.95 -1.41
N ALA A 71 17.86 13.44 -2.53
CA ALA A 71 19.26 13.57 -2.90
C ALA A 71 19.39 14.88 -3.70
N CYS A 72 19.58 15.98 -2.97
CA CYS A 72 20.22 17.17 -3.49
C CYS A 72 21.70 17.13 -3.12
#